data_AF-A0A328TL15-F1
#
_entry.id   AF-A0A328TL15-F1
#
_cell.length_a   1.000
_cell.length_b   1.000
_cell.length_c   1.000
_cell.angle_alpha   90.00
_cell.angle_beta   90.00
_cell.angle_gamma   90.00
#
_symmetry.space_group_name_H-M   'P 1'
#
loop_
_entity.id
_entity.type
_entity.pdbx_description
1 polymer ?
#
loop_
_entity_poly.entity_id
_entity_poly.type
_entity_poly.pdbx_seq_one_letter_code
_entity_poly.pdbx_strand_id
1 'polypeptide(L)'
;MLTGEAVPQRKLAGDTLHAGTVMQDGSVLLRADAIGKNTTLSRIIQLVRQAQSSKPAIGQLVDKISAIFVPTVVVIALLIASVWYLFGPAPQIVYTLVIATTVLIIACPCALGLATPVAIIAGFGRAAEFGVLVRDADALQRASTLSMLVFDKTGTLTEGKPRVVEIQLFDGADEPSVLRQAAALEQGSGHPLAQAIVARAGLSPLPEIAQFRTIPGQGVSGILDGIPLLLGN
;
A
#
# COMPACT_ATOMS: atom_id res chain seq x y z
N MET A 1 -3.28 7.25 10.25
CA MET A 1 -3.14 7.31 8.78
C MET A 1 -1.77 7.80 8.30
N LEU A 2 -1.17 8.85 8.88
CA LEU A 2 0.15 9.34 8.43
C LEU A 2 1.35 8.64 9.10
N THR A 3 1.23 8.26 10.37
CA THR A 3 2.33 7.71 11.17
C THR A 3 2.32 6.19 11.31
N GLY A 4 1.26 5.51 10.88
CA GLY A 4 1.05 4.07 11.13
C GLY A 4 0.68 3.69 12.57
N GLU A 5 0.78 4.62 13.51
CA GLU A 5 0.41 4.39 14.92
C GLU A 5 -1.10 4.37 15.13
N ALA A 6 -1.58 3.42 15.92
CA ALA A 6 -3.00 3.24 16.25
C ALA A 6 -3.46 4.11 17.45
N VAL A 7 -2.52 4.48 18.33
CA VAL A 7 -2.83 5.23 19.55
C VAL A 7 -2.92 6.73 19.22
N PRO A 8 -4.03 7.41 19.57
CA PRO A 8 -4.15 8.86 19.44
C PRO A 8 -3.05 9.59 20.20
N GLN A 9 -2.44 10.60 19.58
CA GLN A 9 -1.44 11.44 20.24
C GLN A 9 -2.07 12.70 20.80
N ARG A 10 -1.73 13.02 22.06
CA ARG A 10 -2.14 14.27 22.71
C ARG A 10 -1.49 15.47 22.01
N LYS A 11 -2.28 16.53 21.83
CA LYS A 11 -1.82 17.80 21.24
C LYS A 11 -2.19 18.96 22.16
N LEU A 12 -1.22 19.83 22.40
CA LEU A 12 -1.34 21.04 23.22
C LEU A 12 -1.16 22.30 22.35
N ALA A 13 -1.41 23.46 22.95
CA ALA A 13 -1.21 24.73 22.26
C ALA A 13 0.26 24.89 21.83
N GLY A 14 0.47 25.17 20.54
CA GLY A 14 1.80 25.27 19.94
C GLY A 14 2.27 24.00 19.22
N ASP A 15 1.60 22.87 19.42
CA ASP A 15 1.96 21.63 18.71
C ASP A 15 1.53 21.67 17.24
N THR A 16 2.37 21.10 16.38
CA THR A 16 2.04 20.97 14.95
C THR A 16 1.01 19.87 14.72
N LEU A 17 0.01 20.20 13.89
CA LEU A 17 -1.00 19.29 13.38
C LEU A 17 -0.78 19.04 11.88
N HIS A 18 -1.09 17.84 11.40
CA HIS A 18 -0.92 17.48 10.00
C HIS A 18 -2.27 17.35 9.29
N ALA A 19 -2.36 17.86 8.07
CA ALA A 19 -3.56 17.70 7.25
C ALA A 19 -3.88 16.20 7.04
N GLY A 20 -5.11 15.79 7.36
CA GLY A 20 -5.56 14.40 7.29
C GLY A 20 -5.53 13.64 8.63
N THR A 21 -5.13 14.27 9.73
CA THR A 21 -5.35 13.70 11.08
C THR A 21 -6.80 13.88 11.52
N VAL A 22 -7.34 12.88 12.23
CA VAL A 22 -8.70 12.90 12.79
C VAL A 22 -8.62 13.28 14.27
N MET A 23 -9.45 14.24 14.68
CA MET A 23 -9.64 14.57 16.09
C MET A 23 -10.59 13.55 16.72
N GLN A 24 -10.16 12.93 17.82
CA GLN A 24 -10.98 11.97 18.58
C GLN A 24 -11.84 12.71 19.60
N ASP A 25 -11.22 13.53 20.45
CA ASP A 25 -11.88 14.21 21.57
C ASP A 25 -11.56 15.71 21.60
N GLY A 26 -12.58 16.51 21.95
CA GLY A 26 -12.44 17.94 22.23
C GLY A 26 -12.77 18.86 21.04
N SER A 27 -12.25 20.09 21.10
CA SER A 27 -12.32 21.07 20.01
C SER A 27 -10.98 21.79 19.90
N VAL A 28 -10.65 22.28 18.71
CA VAL A 28 -9.37 22.98 18.45
C VAL A 28 -9.62 24.22 17.60
N LEU A 29 -8.92 25.30 17.95
CA LEU A 29 -8.73 26.44 17.07
C LEU A 29 -7.33 26.33 16.49
N LEU A 30 -7.23 26.27 15.15
CA LEU A 30 -5.97 26.05 14.46
C LEU A 30 -5.63 27.21 13.53
N ARG A 31 -4.32 27.47 13.38
CA ARG A 31 -3.79 28.36 12.34
C ARG A 31 -3.21 27.49 11.23
N ALA A 32 -3.64 27.73 9.99
CA ALA A 32 -3.11 27.00 8.86
C ALA A 32 -1.72 27.51 8.49
N ASP A 33 -0.67 26.78 8.85
CA ASP A 33 0.71 27.11 8.46
C ASP A 33 1.03 26.69 7.01
N ALA A 34 0.35 25.67 6.49
CA ALA A 34 0.47 25.22 5.10
C ALA A 34 -0.88 24.78 4.52
N ILE A 35 -1.18 25.17 3.28
CA ILE A 35 -2.43 24.87 2.59
C ILE A 35 -2.20 24.25 1.20
N GLY A 36 -3.18 23.48 0.72
CA GLY A 36 -3.17 22.86 -0.59
C GLY A 36 -1.90 22.02 -0.84
N LYS A 37 -1.19 22.33 -1.93
CA LYS A 37 0.01 21.61 -2.38
C LYS A 37 1.19 21.63 -1.40
N ASN A 38 1.19 22.56 -0.43
CA ASN A 38 2.27 22.68 0.54
C ASN A 38 2.06 21.78 1.79
N THR A 39 0.97 21.03 1.85
CA THR A 39 0.69 20.10 2.96
C THR A 39 1.54 18.83 2.86
N THR A 40 1.87 18.23 4.02
CA THR A 40 2.59 16.94 4.09
C THR A 40 1.88 15.84 3.29
N LEU A 41 0.55 15.77 3.39
CA LEU A 41 -0.27 14.82 2.62
C LEU A 41 -0.14 15.04 1.11
N SER A 42 -0.17 16.28 0.64
CA SER A 42 0.01 16.58 -0.79
C SER A 42 1.41 16.21 -1.29
N ARG A 43 2.45 16.41 -0.46
CA ARG A 43 3.80 15.96 -0.77
C ARG A 43 3.89 14.43 -0.88
N ILE A 44 3.23 13.69 0.03
CA ILE A 44 3.14 12.22 -0.05
C ILE A 44 2.44 11.80 -1.35
N ILE A 45 1.30 12.41 -1.69
CA ILE A 45 0.57 12.11 -2.93
C ILE A 45 1.45 12.39 -4.16
N GLN A 46 2.21 13.48 -4.17
CA GLN A 46 3.15 13.78 -5.27
C GLN A 46 4.27 12.75 -5.38
N LEU A 47 4.88 12.34 -4.26
CA LEU A 47 5.91 11.30 -4.25
C LEU A 47 5.36 9.98 -4.78
N VAL A 48 4.15 9.59 -4.39
CA VAL A 48 3.47 8.38 -4.89
C VAL A 48 3.18 8.51 -6.38
N ARG A 49 2.64 9.64 -6.85
CA ARG A 49 2.40 9.88 -8.28
C ARG A 49 3.68 9.86 -9.10
N GLN A 50 4.76 10.46 -8.61
CA GLN A 50 6.05 10.46 -9.28
C GLN A 50 6.59 9.04 -9.41
N ALA A 51 6.48 8.23 -8.35
CA ALA A 51 6.84 6.81 -8.38
C ALA A 51 5.96 5.97 -9.33
N GLN A 52 4.67 6.26 -9.41
CA GLN A 52 3.72 5.57 -10.31
C GLN A 52 3.81 6.01 -11.77
N SER A 53 4.33 7.21 -12.04
CA SER A 53 4.42 7.78 -13.40
C SER A 53 5.62 7.28 -14.22
N SER A 54 6.46 6.40 -13.66
CA SER A 54 7.56 5.80 -14.41
C SER A 54 7.02 4.79 -15.43
N LYS A 55 7.40 4.92 -16.71
CA LYS A 55 7.00 4.01 -17.78
C LYS A 55 7.29 2.54 -17.40
N PRO A 56 6.38 1.61 -17.72
CA PRO A 56 6.60 0.18 -17.55
C PRO A 56 7.91 -0.27 -18.19
N ALA A 57 8.77 -0.95 -17.43
CA ALA A 57 10.12 -1.32 -17.87
C ALA A 57 10.10 -2.29 -19.06
N ILE A 58 9.04 -3.08 -19.25
CA ILE A 58 9.02 -4.09 -20.32
C ILE A 58 8.63 -3.55 -21.70
N GLY A 59 7.89 -2.44 -21.77
CA GLY A 59 7.71 -1.74 -23.05
C GLY A 59 9.06 -1.37 -23.65
N GLN A 60 10.02 -1.01 -22.80
CA GLN A 60 11.39 -0.69 -23.20
C GLN A 60 12.18 -1.92 -23.71
N LEU A 61 11.84 -3.15 -23.28
CA LEU A 61 12.55 -4.35 -23.73
C LEU A 61 12.22 -4.67 -25.19
N VAL A 62 10.93 -4.62 -25.56
CA VAL A 62 10.48 -4.82 -26.94
C VAL A 62 10.99 -3.70 -27.83
N ASP A 63 10.97 -2.45 -27.35
CA ASP A 63 11.52 -1.30 -28.06
C ASP A 63 13.03 -1.46 -28.30
N LYS A 64 13.79 -1.94 -27.29
CA LYS A 64 15.23 -2.16 -27.39
C LYS A 64 15.60 -3.28 -28.35
N ILE A 65 14.84 -4.38 -28.34
CA ILE A 65 15.01 -5.47 -29.32
C ILE A 65 14.70 -4.94 -30.72
N SER A 66 13.59 -4.22 -30.90
CA SER A 66 13.19 -3.68 -32.20
C SER A 66 14.19 -2.66 -32.74
N ALA A 67 14.78 -1.83 -31.86
CA ALA A 67 15.79 -0.84 -32.23
C ALA A 67 17.07 -1.46 -32.81
N ILE A 68 17.40 -2.71 -32.47
CA ILE A 68 18.55 -3.43 -33.02
C ILE A 68 18.12 -4.32 -34.19
N PHE A 69 16.97 -5.00 -34.04
CA PHE A 69 16.48 -5.98 -35.00
C PHE A 69 16.09 -5.34 -36.35
N VAL A 70 15.35 -4.23 -36.33
CA VAL A 70 14.88 -3.58 -37.57
C VAL A 70 16.03 -3.11 -38.45
N PRO A 71 17.04 -2.36 -37.95
CA PRO A 71 18.20 -1.97 -38.76
C PRO A 71 18.98 -3.18 -39.28
N THR A 72 19.14 -4.23 -38.46
CA THR A 72 19.87 -5.45 -38.85
C THR A 72 19.20 -6.14 -40.03
N VAL A 73 17.87 -6.31 -39.98
CA VAL A 73 17.08 -6.90 -41.06
C VAL A 73 17.15 -6.07 -42.34
N VAL A 74 17.08 -4.74 -42.23
CA VAL A 74 17.20 -3.85 -43.39
C VAL A 74 18.56 -3.97 -44.05
N VAL A 75 19.65 -4.02 -43.26
CA VAL A 75 21.01 -4.23 -43.80
C VAL A 75 21.10 -5.58 -44.51
N ILE A 76 20.59 -6.66 -43.91
CA ILE A 76 20.58 -7.99 -44.52
C ILE A 76 19.78 -7.99 -45.84
N ALA A 77 18.60 -7.36 -45.86
CA ALA A 77 17.77 -7.25 -47.05
C ALA A 77 18.49 -6.50 -48.18
N LEU A 78 19.18 -5.40 -47.86
CA LEU A 78 19.98 -4.64 -48.83
C LEU A 78 21.19 -5.42 -49.35
N LEU A 79 21.89 -6.17 -48.49
CA LEU A 79 23.01 -7.01 -48.89
C LEU A 79 22.58 -8.12 -49.84
N ILE A 80 21.50 -8.84 -49.49
CA ILE A 80 20.97 -9.90 -50.33
C ILE A 80 20.46 -9.33 -51.66
N ALA A 81 19.73 -8.21 -51.62
CA ALA A 81 19.28 -7.51 -52.83
C ALA A 81 20.46 -7.13 -53.74
N SER A 82 21.55 -6.61 -53.17
CA SER A 82 22.75 -6.22 -53.94
C SER A 82 23.43 -7.42 -54.61
N VAL A 83 23.52 -8.56 -53.91
CA VAL A 83 24.08 -9.80 -54.48
C VAL A 83 23.27 -10.28 -55.68
N TRP A 84 21.94 -10.29 -55.56
CA TRP A 84 21.05 -10.73 -56.64
C TRP A 84 20.92 -9.71 -57.78
N TYR A 85 21.14 -8.44 -57.51
CA TYR A 85 21.24 -7.42 -58.56
C TYR A 85 22.50 -7.63 -59.43
N LEU A 86 23.64 -7.96 -58.80
CA LEU A 86 24.93 -8.10 -59.49
C LEU A 86 25.12 -9.47 -60.17
N PHE A 87 24.70 -10.56 -59.53
CA PHE A 87 24.95 -11.94 -59.98
C PHE A 87 23.68 -12.70 -60.38
N GLY A 88 22.50 -12.09 -60.24
CA GLY A 88 21.23 -12.76 -60.50
C GLY A 88 20.89 -12.88 -61.99
N PRO A 89 19.99 -13.83 -62.34
CA PRO A 89 19.50 -14.02 -63.70
C PRO A 89 18.65 -12.83 -64.17
N ALA A 90 18.65 -12.57 -65.47
CA ALA A 90 17.77 -11.56 -66.07
C ALA A 90 16.30 -12.01 -65.99
N PRO A 91 15.33 -11.13 -65.65
CA PRO A 91 15.48 -9.70 -65.32
C PRO A 91 15.87 -9.44 -63.85
N GLN A 92 17.05 -8.84 -63.66
CA GLN A 92 17.69 -8.65 -62.35
C GLN A 92 16.88 -7.78 -61.38
N ILE A 93 16.24 -6.72 -61.88
CA ILE A 93 15.44 -5.79 -61.06
C ILE A 93 14.23 -6.48 -60.42
N VAL A 94 13.55 -7.35 -61.18
CA VAL A 94 12.36 -8.07 -60.68
C VAL A 94 12.78 -9.04 -59.58
N TYR A 95 13.83 -9.83 -59.82
CA TYR A 95 14.34 -10.77 -58.82
C TYR A 95 14.84 -10.08 -57.55
N THR A 96 15.53 -8.95 -57.69
CA THR A 96 16.03 -8.15 -56.56
C THR A 96 14.88 -7.64 -55.69
N LEU A 97 13.85 -7.08 -56.32
CA LEU A 97 12.69 -6.53 -55.61
C LEU A 97 11.87 -7.61 -54.91
N VAL A 98 11.68 -8.76 -55.58
CA VAL A 98 11.02 -9.93 -54.98
C VAL A 98 11.77 -10.39 -53.73
N ILE A 99 13.09 -10.61 -53.83
CA ILE A 99 13.88 -11.14 -52.71
C ILE A 99 13.97 -10.15 -51.55
N ALA A 100 14.20 -8.86 -51.82
CA ALA A 100 14.22 -7.83 -50.79
C ALA A 100 12.89 -7.78 -50.01
N THR A 101 11.77 -7.80 -50.74
CA THR A 101 10.43 -7.78 -50.13
C THR A 101 10.16 -9.06 -49.35
N THR A 102 10.54 -10.22 -49.87
CA THR A 102 10.41 -11.51 -49.17
C THR A 102 11.18 -11.52 -47.85
N VAL A 103 12.42 -11.04 -47.83
CA VAL A 103 13.23 -10.96 -46.59
C VAL A 103 12.56 -10.04 -45.57
N LEU A 104 12.08 -8.87 -45.98
CA LEU A 104 11.40 -7.92 -45.10
C LEU A 104 10.07 -8.49 -44.55
N ILE A 105 9.28 -9.16 -45.39
CA ILE A 105 8.00 -9.78 -44.98
C ILE A 105 8.24 -10.88 -43.95
N ILE A 106 9.17 -11.79 -44.23
CA ILE A 106 9.45 -12.93 -43.34
C ILE A 106 10.01 -12.47 -42.00
N ALA A 107 10.76 -11.36 -41.99
CA ALA A 107 11.37 -10.83 -40.77
C ALA A 107 10.38 -10.09 -39.85
N CYS A 108 9.13 -9.86 -40.24
CA CYS A 108 8.17 -9.11 -39.42
C CYS A 108 7.92 -9.80 -38.06
N PRO A 109 8.29 -9.19 -36.91
CA PRO A 109 8.21 -9.85 -35.61
C PRO A 109 6.81 -9.74 -34.98
N CYS A 110 5.76 -10.12 -35.71
CA CYS A 110 4.36 -9.98 -35.27
C CYS A 110 4.07 -10.61 -33.90
N ALA A 111 4.71 -11.75 -33.61
CA ALA A 111 4.53 -12.46 -32.34
C ALA A 111 5.20 -11.75 -31.15
N LEU A 112 6.28 -11.00 -31.39
CA LEU A 112 7.06 -10.36 -30.32
C LEU A 112 6.24 -9.31 -29.57
N GLY A 113 5.41 -8.53 -30.28
CA GLY A 113 4.56 -7.50 -29.68
C GLY A 113 3.42 -8.04 -28.82
N LEU A 114 2.98 -9.29 -29.05
CA LEU A 114 1.88 -9.92 -28.32
C LEU A 114 2.33 -10.87 -27.20
N ALA A 115 3.57 -11.37 -27.27
CA ALA A 115 4.09 -12.32 -26.28
C ALA A 115 4.00 -11.78 -24.84
N THR A 116 4.39 -10.53 -24.62
CA THR A 116 4.41 -9.93 -23.28
C THR A 116 2.99 -9.67 -22.72
N PRO A 117 2.06 -9.02 -23.44
CA PRO A 117 0.70 -8.83 -22.94
C PRO A 117 -0.01 -10.14 -22.60
N VAL A 118 0.13 -11.18 -23.43
CA VAL A 118 -0.50 -12.48 -23.19
C VAL A 118 0.03 -13.13 -21.91
N ALA A 119 1.34 -13.10 -21.70
CA ALA A 119 1.95 -13.64 -20.48
C ALA A 119 1.51 -12.87 -19.22
N ILE A 120 1.42 -11.54 -19.28
CA ILE A 120 0.97 -10.71 -18.15
C ILE A 120 -0.48 -11.02 -17.80
N ILE A 121 -1.38 -11.06 -18.79
CA ILE A 121 -2.81 -11.31 -18.57
C ILE A 121 -3.02 -12.70 -17.96
N ALA A 122 -2.33 -13.72 -18.47
CA ALA A 122 -2.36 -15.05 -17.88
C ALA A 122 -1.82 -15.06 -16.44
N GLY A 123 -0.73 -14.33 -16.17
CA GLY A 123 -0.16 -14.17 -14.83
C GLY A 123 -1.13 -13.49 -13.85
N PHE A 124 -1.85 -12.46 -14.29
CA PHE A 124 -2.87 -11.80 -13.48
C PHE A 124 -4.04 -12.72 -13.16
N GLY A 125 -4.53 -13.48 -14.15
CA GLY A 125 -5.57 -14.49 -13.94
C GLY A 125 -5.15 -15.48 -12.86
N ARG A 126 -3.91 -15.99 -12.95
CA ARG A 126 -3.38 -16.93 -11.96
C ARG A 126 -3.19 -16.29 -10.57
N ALA A 127 -2.72 -15.05 -10.50
CA ALA A 127 -2.55 -14.34 -9.22
C ALA A 127 -3.91 -14.08 -8.53
N ALA A 128 -4.95 -13.75 -9.30
CA ALA A 128 -6.29 -13.54 -8.77
C ALA A 128 -6.89 -14.81 -8.16
N GLU A 129 -6.60 -15.99 -8.73
CA GLU A 129 -6.99 -17.28 -8.14
C GLU A 129 -6.37 -17.52 -6.76
N PHE A 130 -5.23 -16.90 -6.46
CA PHE A 130 -4.59 -16.92 -5.13
C PHE A 130 -4.99 -15.72 -4.25
N GLY A 131 -5.99 -14.94 -4.64
CA GLY A 131 -6.45 -13.76 -3.88
C GLY A 131 -5.49 -12.56 -3.96
N VAL A 132 -4.53 -12.58 -4.89
CA VAL A 132 -3.57 -11.48 -5.08
C VAL A 132 -4.07 -10.56 -6.19
N LEU A 133 -4.45 -9.34 -5.82
CA LEU A 133 -4.87 -8.31 -6.77
C LEU A 133 -3.67 -7.51 -7.26
N VAL A 134 -3.28 -7.71 -8.52
CA VAL A 134 -2.19 -6.98 -9.16
C VAL A 134 -2.76 -5.80 -9.95
N ARG A 135 -2.37 -4.57 -9.59
CA ARG A 135 -2.85 -3.34 -10.23
C ARG A 135 -2.00 -2.89 -11.42
N ASP A 136 -0.76 -3.36 -11.51
CA ASP A 136 0.22 -2.94 -12.51
C ASP A 136 1.04 -4.15 -12.99
N ALA A 137 1.23 -4.25 -14.31
CA ALA A 137 2.02 -5.31 -14.93
C ALA A 137 3.48 -5.30 -14.47
N ASP A 138 4.03 -4.10 -14.27
CA ASP A 138 5.38 -3.91 -13.76
C ASP A 138 5.54 -4.47 -12.34
N ALA A 139 4.48 -4.39 -11.52
CA ALA A 139 4.52 -4.88 -10.15
C ALA A 139 4.71 -6.40 -10.10
N LEU A 140 4.08 -7.15 -11.00
CA LEU A 140 4.23 -8.60 -11.09
C LEU A 140 5.68 -9.00 -11.44
N GLN A 141 6.31 -8.25 -12.34
CA GLN A 141 7.68 -8.51 -12.74
C GLN A 141 8.68 -8.13 -11.66
N ARG A 142 8.53 -6.95 -11.06
CA ARG A 142 9.39 -6.52 -9.95
C ARG A 142 9.29 -7.52 -8.80
N ALA A 143 8.08 -8.00 -8.49
CA ALA A 143 7.84 -9.02 -7.48
C ALA A 143 8.68 -10.29 -7.70
N SER A 144 8.93 -10.71 -8.94
CA SER A 144 9.79 -11.88 -9.25
C SER A 144 11.27 -11.69 -8.92
N THR A 145 11.71 -10.45 -8.74
CA THR A 145 13.12 -10.08 -8.49
C THR A 145 13.36 -9.45 -7.12
N LEU A 146 12.32 -9.36 -6.28
CA LEU A 146 12.44 -8.81 -4.94
C LEU A 146 13.33 -9.72 -4.08
N SER A 147 14.31 -9.11 -3.41
CA SER A 147 15.19 -9.79 -2.43
C SER A 147 14.86 -9.43 -0.99
N MET A 148 14.15 -8.32 -0.78
CA MET A 148 13.81 -7.80 0.55
C MET A 148 12.36 -7.39 0.57
N LEU A 149 11.67 -7.78 1.64
CA LEU A 149 10.30 -7.41 1.91
C LEU A 149 10.25 -6.71 3.27
N VAL A 150 9.78 -5.46 3.27
CA VAL A 150 9.60 -4.66 4.48
C VAL A 150 8.11 -4.61 4.77
N PHE A 151 7.71 -5.09 5.93
CA PHE A 151 6.32 -5.09 6.35
C PHE A 151 6.05 -3.88 7.24
N ASP A 152 4.90 -3.24 7.02
CA ASP A 152 4.29 -2.45 8.09
C ASP A 152 3.81 -3.40 9.19
N LYS A 153 3.86 -2.98 10.45
CA LYS A 153 3.42 -3.85 11.56
C LYS A 153 1.91 -3.81 11.68
N THR A 154 1.36 -2.62 11.85
CA THR A 154 -0.03 -2.42 12.25
C THR A 154 -0.96 -2.59 11.05
N GLY A 155 -1.89 -3.54 11.11
CA GLY A 155 -2.84 -3.80 10.02
C GLY A 155 -2.28 -4.65 8.87
N THR A 156 -1.00 -5.03 8.92
CA THR A 156 -0.39 -5.98 7.98
C THR A 156 0.08 -7.24 8.70
N LEU A 157 1.01 -7.12 9.66
CA LEU A 157 1.42 -8.25 10.51
C LEU A 157 0.46 -8.48 11.69
N THR A 158 -0.22 -7.42 12.13
CA THR A 158 -1.18 -7.45 13.24
C THR A 158 -2.58 -7.08 12.76
N GLU A 159 -3.61 -7.51 13.49
CA GLU A 159 -5.01 -7.19 13.18
C GLU A 159 -5.35 -5.70 13.32
N GLY A 160 -4.45 -4.87 13.86
CA GLY A 160 -4.68 -3.45 14.11
C GLY A 160 -5.72 -3.16 15.20
N LYS A 161 -6.16 -4.19 15.94
CA LYS A 161 -7.13 -4.09 17.04
C LYS A 161 -6.43 -4.49 18.34
N PRO A 162 -6.30 -3.59 19.33
CA PRO A 162 -5.74 -3.97 20.63
C PRO A 162 -6.64 -4.99 21.31
N ARG A 163 -6.03 -5.94 22.03
CA ARG A 163 -6.71 -6.93 22.86
C ARG A 163 -5.98 -7.03 24.20
N VAL A 164 -6.74 -7.21 25.28
CA VAL A 164 -6.16 -7.51 26.59
C VAL A 164 -5.58 -8.93 26.54
N VAL A 165 -4.26 -9.03 26.72
CA VAL A 165 -3.53 -10.32 26.65
C VAL A 165 -3.26 -10.91 28.03
N GLU A 166 -3.09 -10.07 29.03
CA GLU A 166 -2.69 -10.45 30.39
C GLU A 166 -3.29 -9.47 31.39
N ILE A 167 -3.69 -9.97 32.56
CA ILE A 167 -4.17 -9.18 33.70
C ILE A 167 -3.34 -9.61 34.90
N GLN A 168 -2.55 -8.68 35.44
CA GLN A 168 -1.75 -8.92 36.64
C GLN A 168 -2.45 -8.26 37.84
N LEU A 169 -2.68 -9.06 38.88
CA LEU A 169 -3.44 -8.67 40.06
C LEU A 169 -2.50 -8.47 41.24
N PHE A 170 -2.78 -7.45 42.06
CA PHE A 170 -2.05 -7.15 43.27
C PHE A 170 -2.97 -7.34 44.49
N ASP A 171 -2.38 -7.56 45.67
CA ASP A 171 -3.07 -7.62 46.96
C ASP A 171 -4.26 -8.61 47.04
N GLY A 172 -4.17 -9.71 46.30
CA GLY A 172 -5.22 -10.74 46.28
C GLY A 172 -6.52 -10.30 45.62
N ALA A 173 -6.49 -9.27 44.77
CA ALA A 173 -7.63 -8.83 44.00
C ALA A 173 -8.15 -9.93 43.05
N ASP A 174 -9.45 -9.92 42.81
CA ASP A 174 -10.14 -10.89 41.96
C ASP A 174 -10.22 -10.39 40.50
N GLU A 175 -9.80 -11.22 39.54
CA GLU A 175 -9.73 -10.84 38.11
C GLU A 175 -11.07 -10.35 37.55
N PRO A 176 -12.18 -11.08 37.72
CA PRO A 176 -13.50 -10.66 37.22
C PRO A 176 -13.97 -9.34 37.85
N SER A 177 -13.68 -9.12 39.13
CA SER A 177 -14.04 -7.87 39.82
C SER A 177 -13.26 -6.68 39.24
N VAL A 178 -11.93 -6.80 39.14
CA VAL A 178 -11.06 -5.74 38.59
C VAL A 178 -11.43 -5.45 37.13
N LEU A 179 -11.62 -6.48 36.32
CA LEU A 179 -11.99 -6.34 34.92
C LEU A 179 -13.36 -5.67 34.74
N ARG A 180 -14.34 -6.01 35.59
CA ARG A 180 -15.67 -5.37 35.59
C ARG A 180 -15.58 -3.89 35.97
N GLN A 181 -14.79 -3.54 36.99
CA GLN A 181 -14.57 -2.16 37.41
C GLN A 181 -13.86 -1.34 36.33
N ALA A 182 -12.80 -1.89 35.73
CA ALA A 182 -12.06 -1.28 34.64
C ALA A 182 -12.95 -1.05 33.41
N ALA A 183 -13.76 -2.04 33.02
CA ALA A 183 -14.68 -1.92 31.89
C ALA A 183 -15.80 -0.90 32.16
N ALA A 184 -16.34 -0.85 33.37
CA ALA A 184 -17.32 0.16 33.76
C ALA A 184 -16.76 1.58 33.62
N LEU A 185 -15.52 1.78 34.10
CA LEU A 185 -14.82 3.06 33.98
C LEU A 185 -14.54 3.43 32.52
N GLU A 186 -14.21 2.46 31.66
CA GLU A 186 -13.87 2.68 30.26
C GLU A 186 -15.09 2.73 29.30
N GLN A 187 -16.30 2.48 29.79
CA GLN A 187 -17.52 2.45 28.97
C GLN A 187 -17.81 3.78 28.27
N GLY A 188 -17.39 4.90 28.86
CA GLY A 188 -17.55 6.26 28.32
C GLY A 188 -16.40 6.74 27.42
N SER A 189 -15.36 5.92 27.21
CA SER A 189 -14.13 6.32 26.52
C SER A 189 -14.11 5.84 25.07
N GLY A 190 -13.80 6.75 24.13
CA GLY A 190 -13.64 6.42 22.71
C GLY A 190 -12.32 5.71 22.37
N HIS A 191 -11.40 5.58 23.34
CA HIS A 191 -10.04 5.13 23.10
C HIS A 191 -9.95 3.65 22.67
N PRO A 192 -9.10 3.25 21.70
CA PRO A 192 -8.99 1.85 21.28
C PRO A 192 -8.66 0.86 22.41
N LEU A 193 -7.89 1.28 23.42
CA LEU A 193 -7.59 0.45 24.59
C LEU A 193 -8.82 0.25 25.49
N ALA A 194 -9.64 1.29 25.66
CA ALA A 194 -10.89 1.23 26.41
C ALA A 194 -11.83 0.17 25.80
N GLN A 195 -11.98 0.22 24.47
CA GLN A 195 -12.76 -0.76 23.72
C GLN A 195 -12.23 -2.19 23.92
N ALA A 196 -10.91 -2.38 24.01
CA ALA A 196 -10.31 -3.69 24.27
C ALA A 196 -10.63 -4.22 25.67
N ILE A 197 -10.64 -3.36 26.70
CA ILE A 197 -10.98 -3.70 28.08
C ILE A 197 -12.47 -4.05 28.18
N VAL A 198 -13.35 -3.21 27.63
CA VAL A 198 -14.80 -3.44 27.61
C VAL A 198 -15.13 -4.74 26.87
N ALA A 199 -14.49 -5.00 25.73
CA ALA A 199 -14.69 -6.24 24.98
C ALA A 199 -14.22 -7.48 25.75
N ARG A 200 -13.14 -7.37 26.55
CA ARG A 200 -12.62 -8.46 27.38
C ARG A 200 -13.56 -8.79 28.55
N ALA A 201 -14.22 -7.78 29.14
CA ALA A 201 -15.20 -7.97 30.21
C ALA A 201 -16.49 -8.67 29.74
N GLY A 202 -16.80 -8.62 28.43
CA GLY A 202 -17.96 -9.26 27.83
C GLY A 202 -19.28 -8.51 28.05
N LEU A 203 -20.38 -9.09 27.55
CA LEU A 203 -21.74 -8.53 27.62
C LEU A 203 -22.37 -8.82 28.99
N SER A 204 -21.83 -8.24 30.05
CA SER A 204 -22.53 -8.13 31.33
C SER A 204 -23.00 -6.69 31.52
N PRO A 205 -24.11 -6.43 32.22
CA PRO A 205 -24.42 -5.07 32.63
C PRO A 205 -23.26 -4.55 33.46
N LEU A 206 -22.58 -3.54 32.92
CA LEU A 206 -21.52 -2.83 33.61
C LEU A 206 -22.20 -1.84 34.58
N PRO A 207 -21.70 -1.70 35.81
CA PRO A 207 -22.26 -0.74 36.74
C PRO A 207 -22.03 0.70 36.25
N GLU A 208 -22.94 1.59 36.61
CA GLU A 208 -22.87 2.99 36.23
C GLU A 208 -21.80 3.72 37.07
N ILE A 209 -20.95 4.50 36.40
CA ILE A 209 -19.87 5.25 37.05
C ILE A 209 -20.32 6.68 37.31
N ALA A 210 -20.25 7.10 38.58
CA ALA A 210 -20.48 8.48 38.97
C ALA A 210 -19.24 9.34 38.72
N GLN A 211 -19.45 10.62 38.40
CA GLN A 211 -18.38 11.61 38.22
C GLN A 211 -17.26 11.20 37.25
N PHE A 212 -17.62 10.50 36.16
CA PHE A 212 -16.66 10.13 35.12
C PHE A 212 -15.93 11.36 34.56
N ARG A 213 -14.60 11.28 34.50
CA ARG A 213 -13.73 12.32 33.92
C ARG A 213 -12.59 11.68 33.15
N THR A 214 -12.40 12.12 31.91
CA THR A 214 -11.18 11.85 31.14
C THR A 214 -10.08 12.81 31.60
N ILE A 215 -8.93 12.26 31.99
CA ILE A 215 -7.72 13.00 32.34
C ILE A 215 -6.80 12.99 31.11
N PRO A 216 -6.70 14.09 30.35
CA PRO A 216 -6.01 14.09 29.07
C PRO A 216 -4.56 13.60 29.19
N GLY A 217 -4.20 12.57 28.42
CA GLY A 217 -2.86 11.99 28.39
C GLY A 217 -2.44 11.19 29.61
N GLN A 218 -3.33 10.98 30.58
CA GLN A 218 -3.09 10.13 31.74
C GLN A 218 -4.10 8.98 31.79
N GLY A 219 -5.38 9.22 31.54
CA GLY A 219 -6.37 8.14 31.51
C GLY A 219 -7.78 8.61 31.86
N VAL A 220 -8.48 7.85 32.68
CA VAL A 220 -9.86 8.08 33.11
C VAL A 220 -10.01 7.90 34.62
N SER A 221 -10.97 8.61 35.20
CA SER A 221 -11.29 8.56 36.63
C SER A 221 -12.80 8.59 36.85
N GLY A 222 -13.25 8.02 37.97
CA GLY A 222 -14.67 7.97 38.31
C GLY A 222 -14.89 7.38 39.70
N ILE A 223 -16.16 7.30 40.11
CA ILE A 223 -16.56 6.75 41.40
C ILE A 223 -17.54 5.60 41.15
N LEU A 224 -17.24 4.43 41.72
CA LEU A 224 -18.10 3.26 41.70
C LEU A 224 -18.41 2.84 43.13
N ASP A 225 -19.69 2.76 43.51
CA ASP A 225 -20.11 2.38 44.87
C ASP A 225 -19.41 3.18 46.00
N GLY A 226 -19.10 4.45 45.74
CA GLY A 226 -18.39 5.33 46.68
C GLY A 226 -16.86 5.19 46.67
N ILE A 227 -16.31 4.27 45.87
CA ILE A 227 -14.87 4.02 45.73
C ILE A 227 -14.33 4.83 44.54
N PRO A 228 -13.30 5.68 44.74
CA PRO A 228 -12.64 6.36 43.63
C PRO A 228 -11.80 5.37 42.81
N LEU A 229 -12.04 5.32 41.51
CA LEU A 229 -11.31 4.50 40.55
C LEU A 229 -10.49 5.39 39.61
N LEU A 230 -9.29 4.92 39.28
CA LEU A 230 -8.33 5.55 38.38
C LEU A 230 -7.81 4.47 37.44
N LEU A 231 -7.79 4.75 36.14
CA LEU A 231 -7.25 3.85 35.12
C LEU A 231 -6.50 4.67 34.08
N GLY A 232 -5.22 4.37 33.89
CA GLY A 232 -4.33 5.20 33.10
C GLY A 232 -2.85 4.96 33.37
N ASN A 233 -2.03 5.81 32.79
CA ASN A 233 -0.58 5.87 32.94
C ASN A 233 -0.16 6.82 34.08
#